data_AF-A0A0R2A078-F1
#
_entry.id   AF-A0A0R2A078-F1
#
_cell.length_a   1.000
_cell.length_b   1.000
_cell.length_c   1.000
_cell.angle_alpha   90.00
_cell.angle_beta   90.00
_cell.angle_gamma   90.00
#
_symmetry.space_group_name_H-M   'P 1'
#
loop_
_entity.id
_entity.type
_entity.pdbx_description
1 polymer ?
#
loop_
_entity_poly.entity_id
_entity_poly.type
_entity_poly.pdbx_seq_one_letter_code
_entity_poly.pdbx_strand_id
1 'polypeptide(L)'
;MQKNNKPQNPFNSRWFFRISALVLAVLLFIYVNGEKLGNTHKTELNTETTSLTSTKKKTLTMPLDLTVDSDRYIVSGYPKNVKVTVSGPAALVTATANTQNFKVYADLSSLGPGKHVVKPKQTGLNNDLTYHFKPKQFTVLIQSRKTESMAVQTKVDTSQLADGYKAGKATTSMDNVQITGAIAEVNKVDHVVASVSLSKKDKTNISKQVTLQAVDKNGNTVNVVITPQTTTIKIPISKQNSAAGSSSSSSSDSGHSTTSDNSDNDSSSSSDQSSSNSNSSEDSHSSISSSSTSN
;
A
#
# COMPACT_ATOMS: atom_id res chain seq x y z
N MET A 1 -28.99 -79.18 -73.41
CA MET A 1 -28.60 -80.21 -72.42
C MET A 1 -27.98 -79.50 -71.21
N GLN A 2 -28.69 -79.51 -70.09
CA GLN A 2 -28.24 -78.92 -68.82
C GLN A 2 -27.22 -79.84 -68.14
N LYS A 3 -26.13 -79.26 -67.61
CA LYS A 3 -25.33 -79.87 -66.52
C LYS A 3 -25.36 -78.91 -65.34
N ASN A 4 -25.91 -79.41 -64.24
CA ASN A 4 -26.17 -78.73 -62.98
C ASN A 4 -24.88 -78.29 -62.28
N ASN A 5 -24.78 -77.00 -61.94
CA ASN A 5 -23.77 -76.47 -61.03
C ASN A 5 -24.30 -76.56 -59.59
N LYS A 6 -23.65 -77.39 -58.77
CA LYS A 6 -23.90 -77.48 -57.33
C LYS A 6 -23.16 -76.32 -56.63
N PRO A 7 -23.80 -75.55 -55.73
CA PRO A 7 -23.11 -74.50 -54.99
C PRO A 7 -22.16 -75.13 -53.97
N GLN A 8 -20.87 -74.73 -54.01
CA GLN A 8 -19.88 -75.10 -53.00
C GLN A 8 -19.94 -74.09 -51.86
N ASN A 9 -20.52 -74.46 -50.72
CA ASN A 9 -20.47 -73.66 -49.49
C ASN A 9 -19.02 -73.66 -48.94
N PRO A 10 -18.35 -72.50 -48.78
CA PRO A 10 -16.95 -72.44 -48.32
C PRO A 10 -16.78 -72.64 -46.80
N PHE A 11 -17.83 -72.98 -46.06
CA PHE A 11 -17.87 -72.93 -44.59
C PHE A 11 -17.64 -74.26 -43.86
N ASN A 12 -17.20 -75.33 -44.53
CA ASN A 12 -16.84 -76.58 -43.85
C ASN A 12 -15.55 -77.23 -44.37
N SER A 13 -14.50 -76.42 -44.54
CA SER A 13 -13.15 -76.92 -44.79
C SER A 13 -12.31 -76.78 -43.53
N ARG A 14 -11.55 -77.82 -43.16
CA ARG A 14 -10.55 -77.78 -42.07
C ARG A 14 -9.56 -76.62 -42.25
N TRP A 15 -9.39 -76.13 -43.47
CA TRP A 15 -8.54 -74.99 -43.79
C TRP A 15 -9.16 -73.63 -43.42
N PHE A 16 -10.50 -73.51 -43.45
CA PHE A 16 -11.20 -72.30 -43.02
C PHE A 16 -10.99 -72.01 -41.52
N PHE A 17 -11.05 -73.04 -40.68
CA PHE A 17 -10.75 -72.91 -39.24
C PHE A 17 -9.28 -72.58 -38.97
N ARG A 18 -8.34 -73.04 -39.80
CA ARG A 18 -6.92 -72.69 -39.67
C ARG A 18 -6.66 -71.22 -40.02
N ILE A 19 -7.32 -70.72 -41.05
CA ILE A 19 -7.22 -69.30 -41.44
C ILE A 19 -7.94 -68.41 -40.44
N SER A 20 -9.13 -68.80 -39.96
CA SER A 20 -9.84 -68.00 -38.96
C SER A 20 -9.06 -67.93 -37.64
N ALA A 21 -8.41 -69.02 -37.22
CA ALA A 21 -7.53 -69.03 -36.05
C ALA A 21 -6.31 -68.11 -36.23
N LEU A 22 -5.70 -68.10 -37.43
CA LEU A 22 -4.58 -67.21 -37.74
C LEU A 22 -5.00 -65.73 -37.69
N VAL A 23 -6.14 -65.39 -38.30
CA VAL A 23 -6.70 -64.03 -38.28
C VAL A 23 -7.02 -63.60 -36.85
N LEU A 24 -7.63 -64.48 -36.05
CA LEU A 24 -7.94 -64.19 -34.66
C LEU A 24 -6.68 -64.01 -33.80
N ALA A 25 -5.64 -64.81 -34.03
CA ALA A 25 -4.35 -64.69 -33.34
C ALA A 25 -3.63 -63.38 -33.67
N VAL A 26 -3.67 -62.95 -34.94
CA VAL A 26 -3.11 -61.65 -35.37
C VAL A 26 -3.91 -60.49 -34.77
N LEU A 27 -5.24 -60.58 -34.74
CA LEU A 27 -6.09 -59.58 -34.09
C LEU A 27 -5.81 -59.49 -32.58
N LEU A 28 -5.64 -60.62 -31.89
CA LEU A 28 -5.27 -60.63 -30.47
C LEU A 28 -3.86 -60.07 -30.24
N PHE A 29 -2.91 -60.40 -31.12
CA PHE A 29 -1.54 -59.88 -31.05
C PHE A 29 -1.53 -58.36 -31.20
N ILE A 30 -2.31 -57.81 -32.13
CA ILE A 30 -2.45 -56.36 -32.30
C ILE A 30 -3.23 -55.74 -31.13
N TYR A 31 -4.21 -56.42 -30.54
CA TYR A 31 -4.92 -55.90 -29.36
C TYR A 31 -3.99 -55.83 -28.13
N VAL A 32 -3.28 -56.93 -27.84
CA VAL A 32 -2.37 -57.04 -26.69
C VAL A 32 -1.11 -56.18 -26.84
N ASN A 33 -0.55 -56.08 -28.06
CA ASN A 33 0.62 -55.23 -28.31
C ASN A 33 0.26 -53.81 -28.74
N GLY A 34 -0.96 -53.56 -29.20
CA GLY A 34 -1.48 -52.23 -29.57
C GLY A 34 -1.68 -51.35 -28.34
N GLU A 35 -1.93 -51.94 -27.17
CA GLU A 35 -1.88 -51.22 -25.89
C GLU A 35 -0.45 -50.86 -25.45
N LYS A 36 0.59 -51.27 -26.19
CA LYS A 36 1.99 -50.86 -25.94
C LYS A 36 2.57 -49.87 -26.95
N LEU A 37 1.78 -49.42 -27.93
CA LEU A 37 2.24 -48.44 -28.93
C LEU A 37 1.28 -47.25 -29.13
N GLY A 38 0.38 -47.01 -28.17
CA GLY A 38 -0.68 -46.00 -28.24
C GLY A 38 -0.73 -44.96 -27.11
N ASN A 39 0.23 -44.93 -26.19
CA ASN A 39 0.21 -43.98 -25.06
C ASN A 39 1.27 -42.86 -25.18
N THR A 40 1.44 -42.30 -26.37
CA THR A 40 1.87 -40.89 -26.47
C THR A 40 0.64 -40.00 -26.32
N HIS A 41 0.05 -40.03 -25.12
CA HIS A 41 -0.89 -38.99 -24.71
C HIS A 41 -0.07 -37.69 -24.63
N LYS A 42 -0.23 -36.84 -25.65
CA LYS A 42 -0.06 -35.40 -25.49
C LYS A 42 -1.15 -34.91 -24.54
N THR A 43 -0.91 -35.12 -23.26
CA THR A 43 -1.61 -34.44 -22.18
C THR A 43 -0.62 -33.45 -21.62
N GLU A 44 -0.73 -32.19 -22.05
CA GLU A 44 -0.41 -31.08 -21.16
C GLU A 44 -1.21 -31.33 -19.88
N LEU A 45 -0.55 -31.79 -18.80
CA LEU A 45 -0.94 -31.68 -17.39
C LEU A 45 0.02 -32.56 -16.56
N ASN A 46 0.82 -31.88 -15.73
CA ASN A 46 1.42 -32.33 -14.48
C ASN A 46 1.83 -33.82 -14.37
N THR A 47 3.09 -34.09 -14.72
CA THR A 47 3.82 -35.30 -14.35
C THR A 47 3.92 -35.42 -12.83
N GLU A 48 3.04 -36.20 -12.22
CA GLU A 48 3.21 -36.78 -10.89
C GLU A 48 3.17 -38.30 -11.06
N THR A 49 4.13 -39.00 -10.41
CA THR A 49 4.49 -40.44 -10.55
C THR A 49 5.38 -40.69 -11.79
N THR A 50 6.60 -41.23 -11.75
CA THR A 50 7.25 -42.10 -10.75
C THR A 50 8.77 -42.05 -10.96
N SER A 51 9.50 -41.45 -10.02
CA SER A 51 10.86 -41.83 -9.68
C SER A 51 11.22 -41.09 -8.40
N LEU A 52 11.22 -41.80 -7.26
CA LEU A 52 11.65 -41.24 -5.98
C LEU A 52 13.13 -40.80 -5.98
N THR A 53 13.88 -41.14 -7.04
CA THR A 53 15.27 -40.74 -7.26
C THR A 53 15.43 -39.59 -8.26
N SER A 54 14.35 -39.12 -8.90
CA SER A 54 14.44 -38.02 -9.86
C SER A 54 14.52 -36.68 -9.15
N THR A 55 15.44 -35.83 -9.61
CA THR A 55 15.57 -34.46 -9.13
C THR A 55 14.44 -33.61 -9.70
N LYS A 56 13.56 -33.11 -8.82
CA LYS A 56 12.48 -32.17 -9.19
C LYS A 56 12.91 -30.75 -8.88
N LYS A 57 12.41 -29.78 -9.64
CA LYS A 57 12.56 -28.34 -9.38
C LYS A 57 11.19 -27.68 -9.28
N LYS A 58 10.98 -26.84 -8.27
CA LYS A 58 9.76 -26.04 -8.11
C LYS A 58 10.11 -24.64 -7.65
N THR A 59 9.40 -23.64 -8.15
CA THR A 59 9.53 -22.25 -7.70
C THR A 59 8.31 -21.88 -6.87
N LEU A 60 8.57 -21.32 -5.68
CA LEU A 60 7.58 -20.87 -4.71
C LEU A 60 7.74 -19.36 -4.52
N THR A 61 6.63 -18.66 -4.28
CA THR A 61 6.64 -17.23 -3.93
C THR A 61 6.39 -17.13 -2.44
N MET A 62 7.38 -16.64 -1.70
CA MET A 62 7.31 -16.53 -0.24
C MET A 62 7.33 -15.06 0.19
N PRO A 63 6.58 -14.69 1.24
CA PRO A 63 6.74 -13.38 1.86
C PRO A 63 8.16 -13.25 2.44
N LEU A 64 8.71 -12.04 2.39
CA LEU A 64 10.01 -11.73 2.99
C LEU A 64 9.81 -11.10 4.37
N ASP A 65 10.26 -11.81 5.40
CA ASP A 65 10.30 -11.30 6.77
C ASP A 65 11.58 -10.48 7.00
N LEU A 66 11.49 -9.40 7.78
CA LEU A 66 12.65 -8.59 8.15
C LEU A 66 12.91 -8.71 9.64
N THR A 67 14.16 -8.96 10.01
CA THR A 67 14.60 -8.89 11.40
C THR A 67 15.24 -7.52 11.63
N VAL A 68 14.49 -6.62 12.27
CA VAL A 68 14.94 -5.25 12.60
C VAL A 68 14.27 -4.82 13.90
N ASP A 69 14.92 -3.91 14.64
CA ASP A 69 14.29 -3.21 15.74
C ASP A 69 13.26 -2.20 15.19
N SER A 70 11.99 -2.64 15.14
CA SER A 70 10.86 -1.85 14.64
C SER A 70 10.47 -0.69 15.57
N ASP A 71 10.97 -0.68 16.80
CA ASP A 71 10.71 0.42 17.72
C ASP A 71 11.57 1.63 17.39
N ARG A 72 12.82 1.38 16.99
CA ARG A 72 13.80 2.42 16.66
C ARG A 72 13.90 2.76 15.18
N TYR A 73 13.61 1.80 14.29
CA TYR A 73 13.85 1.96 12.87
C TYR A 73 12.63 1.62 12.01
N ILE A 74 12.57 2.24 10.83
CA ILE A 74 11.66 1.89 9.75
C ILE A 74 12.49 1.52 8.52
N VAL A 75 12.04 0.51 7.79
CA VAL A 75 12.74 -0.02 6.62
C VAL A 75 11.86 0.13 5.39
N SER A 76 12.46 0.54 4.26
CA SER A 76 11.77 0.67 2.97
C SER A 76 12.63 0.16 1.80
N GLY A 77 12.04 0.05 0.62
CA GLY A 77 12.74 -0.35 -0.62
C GLY A 77 12.88 -1.86 -0.86
N TYR A 78 12.41 -2.69 0.07
CA TYR A 78 12.50 -4.16 -0.04
C TYR A 78 11.30 -4.77 -0.79
N PRO A 79 11.47 -5.92 -1.46
CA PRO A 79 10.37 -6.63 -2.09
C PRO A 79 9.49 -7.31 -1.05
N LYS A 80 8.16 -7.19 -1.17
CA LYS A 80 7.21 -7.88 -0.28
C LYS A 80 7.32 -9.41 -0.38
N ASN A 81 7.65 -9.91 -1.57
CA ASN A 81 7.75 -11.34 -1.86
C ASN A 81 9.05 -11.66 -2.60
N VAL A 82 9.61 -12.84 -2.33
CA VAL A 82 10.80 -13.38 -3.00
C VAL A 82 10.45 -14.73 -3.62
N LYS A 83 10.95 -14.98 -4.83
CA LYS A 83 10.82 -16.29 -5.47
C LYS A 83 11.95 -17.20 -4.99
N VAL A 84 11.59 -18.38 -4.51
CA VAL A 84 12.51 -19.43 -4.06
C VAL A 84 12.36 -20.62 -4.97
N THR A 85 13.39 -20.92 -5.76
CA THR A 85 13.45 -22.16 -6.55
C THR A 85 14.13 -23.22 -5.70
N VAL A 86 13.43 -24.31 -5.41
CA VAL A 86 13.90 -25.46 -4.63
C VAL A 86 14.11 -26.65 -5.56
N SER A 87 15.21 -27.39 -5.36
CA SER A 87 15.63 -28.54 -6.16
C SER A 87 16.11 -29.69 -5.28
N GLY A 88 15.73 -30.92 -5.60
CA GLY A 88 16.17 -32.11 -4.85
C GLY A 88 15.27 -33.32 -5.09
N PRO A 89 15.25 -34.31 -4.18
CA PRO A 89 14.39 -35.49 -4.31
C PRO A 89 12.91 -35.10 -4.51
N ALA A 90 12.27 -35.70 -5.51
CA ALA A 90 10.92 -35.31 -5.93
C ALA A 90 9.89 -35.30 -4.78
N ALA A 91 9.95 -36.29 -3.89
CA ALA A 91 9.06 -36.38 -2.73
C ALA A 91 9.24 -35.20 -1.77
N LEU A 92 10.48 -34.79 -1.48
CA LEU A 92 10.78 -33.66 -0.61
C LEU A 92 10.36 -32.33 -1.25
N VAL A 93 10.65 -32.14 -2.54
CA VAL A 93 10.25 -30.92 -3.25
C VAL A 93 8.73 -30.78 -3.29
N THR A 94 7.99 -31.86 -3.57
CA THR A 94 6.52 -31.84 -3.55
C THR A 94 5.99 -31.57 -2.15
N ALA A 95 6.54 -32.22 -1.11
CA ALA A 95 6.14 -31.98 0.28
C ALA A 95 6.36 -30.51 0.68
N THR A 96 7.55 -29.96 0.47
CA THR A 96 7.88 -28.55 0.76
C THR A 96 7.02 -27.58 -0.03
N ALA A 97 6.71 -27.87 -1.29
CA ALA A 97 5.85 -27.02 -2.11
C ALA A 97 4.41 -26.96 -1.59
N ASN A 98 3.90 -28.07 -1.06
CA ASN A 98 2.53 -28.18 -0.54
C ASN A 98 2.40 -27.59 0.87
N THR A 99 3.38 -27.83 1.75
CA THR A 99 3.32 -27.39 3.15
C THR A 99 3.88 -25.99 3.37
N GLN A 100 4.81 -25.54 2.52
CA GLN A 100 5.54 -24.27 2.65
C GLN A 100 6.09 -24.04 4.07
N ASN A 101 6.54 -25.11 4.72
CA ASN A 101 7.00 -25.15 6.11
C ASN A 101 8.40 -24.57 6.31
N PHE A 102 8.73 -23.47 5.62
CA PHE A 102 9.99 -22.76 5.74
C PHE A 102 9.72 -21.24 5.64
N LYS A 103 10.64 -20.43 6.15
CA LYS A 103 10.53 -18.97 6.12
C LYS A 103 11.67 -18.37 5.31
N VAL A 104 11.39 -17.26 4.64
CA VAL A 104 12.40 -16.43 3.96
C VAL A 104 12.51 -15.13 4.73
N TYR A 105 13.72 -14.78 5.16
CA TYR A 105 13.95 -13.60 5.97
C TYR A 105 15.22 -12.86 5.57
N ALA A 106 15.32 -11.60 5.93
CA ALA A 106 16.57 -10.84 5.87
C ALA A 106 16.88 -10.22 7.23
N ASP A 107 18.10 -10.49 7.70
CA ASP A 107 18.59 -10.00 8.97
C ASP A 107 19.22 -8.63 8.80
N LEU A 108 18.61 -7.62 9.42
CA LEU A 108 19.02 -6.22 9.40
C LEU A 108 19.47 -5.74 10.79
N SER A 109 19.52 -6.62 11.79
CA SER A 109 19.76 -6.26 13.20
C SER A 109 21.13 -5.61 13.46
N SER A 110 22.12 -5.94 12.62
CA SER A 110 23.49 -5.41 12.68
C SER A 110 23.70 -4.14 11.85
N LEU A 111 22.67 -3.66 11.14
CA LEU A 111 22.77 -2.53 10.22
C LEU A 111 22.23 -1.25 10.84
N GLY A 112 22.99 -0.16 10.73
CA GLY A 112 22.57 1.18 11.14
C GLY A 112 21.74 1.91 10.07
N PRO A 113 21.31 3.16 10.35
CA PRO A 113 20.61 4.00 9.37
C PRO A 113 21.41 4.17 8.07
N GLY A 114 20.74 4.08 6.93
CA GLY A 114 21.36 4.21 5.61
C GLY A 114 20.83 3.24 4.56
N LYS A 115 21.41 3.29 3.37
CA LYS A 115 21.13 2.36 2.27
C LYS A 115 22.06 1.15 2.36
N HIS A 116 21.50 -0.05 2.32
CA HIS A 116 22.23 -1.30 2.40
C HIS A 116 21.78 -2.29 1.32
N VAL A 117 22.69 -3.14 0.86
CA VAL A 117 22.36 -4.26 -0.04
C VAL A 117 22.40 -5.54 0.76
N VAL A 118 21.26 -6.25 0.80
CA VAL A 118 21.07 -7.41 1.67
C VAL A 118 20.62 -8.62 0.85
N LYS A 119 21.04 -9.81 1.29
CA LYS A 119 20.67 -11.09 0.69
C LYS A 119 19.58 -11.76 1.52
N PRO A 120 18.51 -12.29 0.90
CA PRO A 120 17.54 -13.11 1.61
C PRO A 120 18.20 -14.41 2.10
N LYS A 121 17.75 -14.87 3.26
CA LYS A 121 18.11 -16.14 3.90
C LYS A 121 16.84 -16.97 4.07
N GLN A 122 17.01 -18.27 4.33
CA GLN A 122 15.91 -19.15 4.69
C GLN A 122 16.17 -19.85 6.02
N THR A 123 15.09 -20.29 6.65
CA THR A 123 15.15 -21.26 7.74
C THR A 123 14.03 -22.29 7.57
N GLY A 124 14.29 -23.54 7.92
CA GLY A 124 13.32 -24.63 7.88
C GLY A 124 13.31 -25.48 6.60
N LEU A 125 14.11 -25.15 5.57
CA LEU A 125 14.28 -26.09 4.45
C LEU A 125 15.10 -27.31 4.87
N ASN A 126 14.71 -28.48 4.36
CA ASN A 126 15.47 -29.72 4.53
C ASN A 126 16.86 -29.59 3.86
N ASN A 127 17.91 -30.10 4.52
CA ASN A 127 19.29 -30.02 4.06
C ASN A 127 19.57 -30.78 2.74
N ASP A 128 18.72 -31.75 2.38
CA ASP A 128 18.80 -32.48 1.11
C ASP A 128 18.22 -31.68 -0.08
N LEU A 129 17.69 -30.48 0.18
CA LEU A 129 17.16 -29.57 -0.84
C LEU A 129 18.15 -28.43 -1.09
N THR A 130 18.40 -28.16 -2.38
CA THR A 130 19.11 -26.96 -2.82
C THR A 130 18.12 -25.84 -3.13
N TYR A 131 18.48 -24.59 -2.88
CA TYR A 131 17.62 -23.44 -3.11
C TYR A 131 18.31 -22.26 -3.82
N HIS A 132 17.53 -21.48 -4.54
CA HIS A 132 17.95 -20.22 -5.17
C HIS A 132 16.89 -19.13 -5.01
N PHE A 133 17.33 -17.94 -4.62
CA PHE A 133 16.46 -16.78 -4.50
C PHE A 133 16.46 -15.90 -5.75
N LYS A 134 15.29 -15.35 -6.09
CA LYS A 134 15.13 -14.27 -7.07
C LYS A 134 14.23 -13.18 -6.47
N PRO A 135 14.77 -11.97 -6.24
CA PRO A 135 16.15 -11.52 -6.51
C PRO A 135 17.19 -12.15 -5.56
N LYS A 136 18.46 -12.21 -6.00
CA LYS A 136 19.58 -12.72 -5.17
C LYS A 136 19.96 -11.77 -4.04
N GLN A 137 19.74 -10.48 -4.25
CA GLN A 137 19.96 -9.40 -3.30
C GLN A 137 19.02 -8.26 -3.64
N PHE A 138 18.72 -7.43 -2.65
CA PHE A 138 17.88 -6.25 -2.82
C PHE A 138 18.40 -5.12 -1.95
N THR A 139 18.06 -3.90 -2.32
CA THR A 139 18.46 -2.70 -1.58
C THR A 139 17.39 -2.38 -0.55
N VAL A 140 17.83 -2.05 0.66
CA VAL A 140 16.98 -1.57 1.75
C VAL A 140 17.46 -0.19 2.17
N LEU A 141 16.51 0.64 2.60
CA LEU A 141 16.77 1.92 3.23
C LEU A 141 16.28 1.85 4.68
N ILE A 142 17.20 1.92 5.63
CA ILE A 142 16.94 1.93 7.07
C ILE A 142 16.95 3.38 7.54
N GLN A 143 15.88 3.81 8.20
CA GLN A 143 15.73 5.17 8.71
C GLN A 143 15.31 5.13 10.16
N SER A 144 15.73 6.12 10.93
CA SER A 144 15.25 6.29 12.30
C SER A 144 13.75 6.58 12.31
N ARG A 145 13.05 5.92 13.23
CA ARG A 145 11.61 6.04 13.45
C ARG A 145 11.33 7.17 14.44
N LYS A 146 10.26 7.92 14.21
CA LYS A 146 9.67 8.87 15.16
C LYS A 146 8.19 8.59 15.28
N THR A 147 7.68 8.74 16.50
CA THR A 147 6.25 8.72 16.80
C THR A 147 5.86 10.01 17.48
N GLU A 148 4.82 10.67 17.00
CA GLU A 148 4.36 11.96 17.51
C GLU A 148 2.82 11.98 17.62
N SER A 149 2.30 12.65 18.64
CA SER A 149 0.86 12.84 18.81
C SER A 149 0.42 14.10 18.09
N MET A 150 -0.62 14.01 17.26
CA MET A 150 -1.14 15.14 16.51
C MET A 150 -2.65 15.25 16.63
N ALA A 151 -3.13 16.49 16.65
CA ALA A 151 -4.55 16.80 16.67
C ALA A 151 -5.21 16.50 15.31
N VAL A 152 -6.42 15.96 15.36
CA VAL A 152 -7.24 15.68 14.19
C VAL A 152 -8.08 16.91 13.86
N GLN A 153 -7.96 17.38 12.62
CA GLN A 153 -8.78 18.44 12.05
C GLN A 153 -9.85 17.85 11.15
N THR A 154 -11.07 18.34 11.28
CA THR A 154 -12.19 17.92 10.42
C THR A 154 -12.29 18.82 9.19
N LYS A 155 -12.33 18.21 8.01
CA LYS A 155 -12.64 18.91 6.76
C LYS A 155 -13.97 18.40 6.21
N VAL A 156 -14.97 19.27 6.19
CA VAL A 156 -16.31 18.95 5.67
C VAL A 156 -16.51 19.67 4.36
N ASP A 157 -16.76 18.89 3.30
CA ASP A 157 -17.18 19.45 2.02
C ASP A 157 -18.71 19.59 1.99
N THR A 158 -19.19 20.84 1.99
CA THR A 158 -20.60 21.20 1.97
C THR A 158 -21.13 21.53 0.57
N SER A 159 -20.31 21.39 -0.48
CA SER A 159 -20.66 21.79 -1.86
C SER A 159 -21.89 21.06 -2.41
N GLN A 160 -22.17 19.86 -1.93
CA GLN A 160 -23.30 19.02 -2.36
C GLN A 160 -24.44 18.95 -1.34
N LEU A 161 -24.45 19.82 -0.32
CA LEU A 161 -25.53 19.87 0.66
C LEU A 161 -26.82 20.39 0.02
N ALA A 162 -27.98 19.89 0.46
CA ALA A 162 -29.27 20.35 -0.04
C ALA A 162 -29.57 21.80 0.37
N ASP A 163 -30.20 22.56 -0.52
CA ASP A 163 -30.62 23.94 -0.24
C ASP A 163 -31.55 23.99 0.98
N GLY A 164 -31.40 25.04 1.79
CA GLY A 164 -32.16 25.20 3.02
C GLY A 164 -31.69 24.33 4.19
N TYR A 165 -30.51 23.70 4.09
CA TYR A 165 -29.85 23.00 5.20
C TYR A 165 -28.47 23.61 5.48
N LYS A 166 -28.06 23.61 6.75
CA LYS A 166 -26.69 23.97 7.18
C LYS A 166 -26.06 22.82 7.97
N ALA A 167 -24.79 22.56 7.70
CA ALA A 167 -23.96 21.70 8.52
C ALA A 167 -23.40 22.51 9.70
N GLY A 168 -23.53 21.98 10.92
CA GLY A 168 -22.89 22.54 12.10
C GLY A 168 -21.44 22.09 12.24
N LYS A 169 -20.82 22.39 13.39
CA LYS A 169 -19.44 22.01 13.68
C LYS A 169 -19.31 20.49 13.72
N ALA A 170 -18.43 19.95 12.87
CA ALA A 170 -18.08 18.54 12.91
C ALA A 170 -17.26 18.23 14.16
N THR A 171 -17.51 17.05 14.75
CA THR A 171 -16.72 16.51 15.85
C THR A 171 -16.23 15.12 15.52
N THR A 172 -15.04 14.78 16.00
CA THR A 172 -14.45 13.44 15.89
C THR A 172 -14.62 12.70 17.21
N SER A 173 -14.66 11.36 17.16
CA SER A 173 -14.63 10.53 18.37
C SER A 173 -13.29 10.60 19.11
N MET A 174 -12.25 11.10 18.45
CA MET A 174 -10.89 11.23 18.98
C MET A 174 -10.30 12.55 18.51
N ASP A 175 -9.70 13.27 19.45
CA ASP A 175 -9.08 14.57 19.18
C ASP A 175 -7.61 14.44 18.78
N ASN A 176 -6.93 13.39 19.22
CA ASN A 176 -5.50 13.16 18.99
C ASN A 176 -5.25 11.76 18.45
N VAL A 177 -4.23 11.62 17.60
CA VAL A 177 -3.77 10.36 17.03
C VAL A 177 -2.25 10.28 16.98
N GLN A 178 -1.72 9.06 17.02
CA GLN A 178 -0.30 8.81 16.92
C GLN A 178 0.12 8.68 15.45
N ILE A 179 1.09 9.48 15.04
CA ILE A 179 1.71 9.40 13.72
C ILE A 179 3.08 8.77 13.88
N THR A 180 3.35 7.74 13.09
CA THR A 180 4.61 7.01 13.07
C THR A 180 5.22 7.01 11.67
N GLY A 181 6.50 7.33 11.56
CA GLY A 181 7.20 7.24 10.28
C GLY A 181 8.70 7.51 10.39
N ALA A 182 9.35 7.69 9.25
CA ALA A 182 10.72 8.21 9.22
C ALA A 182 10.74 9.63 9.79
N ILE A 183 11.78 10.00 10.55
CA ILE A 183 11.90 11.35 11.17
C ILE A 183 11.60 12.46 10.15
N ALA A 184 12.20 12.38 8.96
CA ALA A 184 12.04 13.38 7.91
C ALA A 184 10.60 13.49 7.37
N GLU A 185 9.83 12.41 7.40
CA GLU A 185 8.42 12.41 6.97
C GLU A 185 7.51 12.92 8.08
N VAL A 186 7.70 12.46 9.32
CA VAL A 186 6.92 12.93 10.47
C VAL A 186 7.07 14.45 10.65
N ASN A 187 8.28 14.98 10.50
CA ASN A 187 8.53 16.42 10.63
C ASN A 187 7.91 17.28 9.51
N LYS A 188 7.48 16.68 8.39
CA LYS A 188 6.76 17.39 7.32
C LYS A 188 5.26 17.48 7.58
N VAL A 189 4.73 16.63 8.46
CA VAL A 189 3.31 16.64 8.77
C VAL A 189 2.97 17.93 9.51
N ASP A 190 1.95 18.64 9.02
CA ASP A 190 1.43 19.83 9.67
C ASP A 190 0.23 19.47 10.56
N HIS A 191 -0.72 18.69 10.03
CA HIS A 191 -1.88 18.22 10.77
C HIS A 191 -2.47 16.94 10.15
N VAL A 192 -3.37 16.28 10.89
CA VAL A 192 -4.14 15.12 10.41
C VAL A 192 -5.54 15.56 10.03
N VAL A 193 -5.98 15.20 8.83
CA VAL A 193 -7.30 15.55 8.31
C VAL A 193 -8.22 14.33 8.32
N ALA A 194 -9.41 14.54 8.86
CA ALA A 194 -10.56 13.66 8.72
C ALA A 194 -11.53 14.30 7.73
N SER A 195 -11.52 13.82 6.48
CA SER A 195 -12.30 14.40 5.38
C SER A 195 -13.61 13.67 5.18
N VAL A 196 -14.70 14.41 5.01
CA VAL A 196 -16.02 13.86 4.70
C VAL A 196 -16.77 14.76 3.72
N SER A 197 -17.34 14.15 2.69
CA SER A 197 -18.19 14.82 1.71
C SER A 197 -19.65 14.57 2.03
N LEU A 198 -20.42 15.66 2.12
CA LEU A 198 -21.87 15.61 2.28
C LEU A 198 -22.53 15.35 0.92
N SER A 199 -23.75 14.84 0.94
CA SER A 199 -24.56 14.60 -0.26
C SER A 199 -25.94 15.24 -0.13
N LYS A 200 -26.64 15.46 -1.26
CA LYS A 200 -28.00 16.06 -1.28
C LYS A 200 -29.06 15.26 -0.50
N LYS A 201 -28.75 14.00 -0.17
CA LYS A 201 -29.60 13.10 0.63
C LYS A 201 -29.45 13.31 2.14
N ASP A 202 -28.38 13.97 2.57
CA ASP A 202 -28.05 14.14 3.97
C ASP A 202 -28.83 15.33 4.57
N LYS A 203 -30.05 15.05 5.05
CA LYS A 203 -30.97 16.04 5.65
C LYS A 203 -31.04 15.97 7.18
N THR A 204 -30.31 15.04 7.78
CA THR A 204 -30.29 14.75 9.23
C THR A 204 -28.85 14.58 9.72
N ASN A 205 -28.67 14.51 11.04
CA ASN A 205 -27.35 14.32 11.65
C ASN A 205 -26.65 13.08 11.08
N ILE A 206 -25.40 13.26 10.69
CA ILE A 206 -24.57 12.21 10.10
C ILE A 206 -23.61 11.69 11.16
N SER A 207 -23.41 10.38 11.18
CA SER A 207 -22.31 9.71 11.88
C SER A 207 -21.66 8.73 10.89
N LYS A 208 -20.39 8.97 10.52
CA LYS A 208 -19.66 8.14 9.54
C LYS A 208 -18.25 7.85 10.03
N GLN A 209 -17.77 6.64 9.78
CA GLN A 209 -16.37 6.29 9.96
C GLN A 209 -15.57 6.79 8.76
N VAL A 210 -14.46 7.49 9.02
CA VAL A 210 -13.59 8.04 7.97
C VAL A 210 -12.14 7.67 8.22
N THR A 211 -11.39 7.50 7.14
CA THR A 211 -9.95 7.27 7.19
C THR A 211 -9.22 8.59 7.39
N LEU A 212 -8.27 8.60 8.32
CA LEU A 212 -7.42 9.75 8.60
C LEU A 212 -6.29 9.86 7.58
N GLN A 213 -5.90 11.09 7.25
CA GLN A 213 -4.80 11.37 6.35
C GLN A 213 -3.89 12.43 6.97
N ALA A 214 -2.58 12.18 6.98
CA ALA A 214 -1.59 13.16 7.40
C ALA A 214 -1.23 14.03 6.20
N VAL A 215 -1.27 15.34 6.38
CA VAL A 215 -0.95 16.30 5.31
C VAL A 215 0.16 17.26 5.73
N ASP A 216 0.92 17.73 4.75
CA ASP A 216 1.90 18.80 4.92
C ASP A 216 1.23 20.20 4.87
N LYS A 217 2.04 21.25 5.04
CA LYS A 217 1.60 22.66 4.97
C LYS A 217 0.96 23.05 3.63
N ASN A 218 1.26 22.32 2.57
CA ASN A 218 0.74 22.53 1.23
C ASN A 218 -0.53 21.70 0.97
N GLY A 219 -0.95 20.86 1.93
CA GLY A 219 -2.10 19.96 1.82
C GLY A 219 -1.80 18.65 1.11
N ASN A 220 -0.53 18.32 0.84
CA ASN A 220 -0.15 17.04 0.22
C ASN A 220 -0.11 15.93 1.26
N THR A 221 -0.44 14.71 0.85
CA THR A 221 -0.38 13.54 1.73
C THR A 221 1.05 13.11 2.02
N VAL A 222 1.33 12.82 3.28
CA VAL A 222 2.65 12.36 3.75
C VAL A 222 2.62 10.86 4.03
N ASN A 223 3.69 10.15 3.69
CA ASN A 223 3.76 8.70 3.86
C ASN A 223 4.13 8.31 5.30
N VAL A 224 3.11 8.27 6.16
CA VAL A 224 3.22 7.91 7.58
C VAL A 224 2.09 6.96 7.98
N VAL A 225 2.30 6.22 9.07
CA VAL A 225 1.30 5.33 9.66
C VAL A 225 0.58 6.06 10.78
N ILE A 226 -0.75 6.15 10.69
CA ILE A 226 -1.60 6.79 11.69
C ILE A 226 -2.27 5.72 12.53
N THR A 227 -2.19 5.84 13.85
CA THR A 227 -2.82 4.91 14.80
C THR A 227 -3.70 5.69 15.77
N PRO A 228 -5.01 5.42 15.83
CA PRO A 228 -5.79 4.56 14.93
C PRO A 228 -5.95 5.14 13.51
N GLN A 229 -6.16 4.28 12.51
CA GLN A 229 -6.28 4.69 11.09
C GLN A 229 -7.61 5.38 10.74
N THR A 230 -8.65 5.15 11.55
CA THR A 230 -9.99 5.66 11.30
C THR A 230 -10.58 6.32 12.54
N THR A 231 -11.43 7.32 12.33
CA THR A 231 -12.20 7.96 13.40
C THR A 231 -13.67 8.08 12.98
N THR A 232 -14.58 8.22 13.95
CA THR A 232 -15.98 8.51 13.66
C THR A 232 -16.17 10.02 13.66
N ILE A 233 -16.63 10.58 12.53
CA ILE A 233 -17.08 11.97 12.45
C ILE A 233 -18.59 12.03 12.69
N LYS A 234 -19.02 12.98 13.52
CA LYS A 234 -20.41 13.37 13.71
C LYS A 234 -20.63 14.80 13.19
N ILE A 235 -21.64 14.99 12.35
CA ILE A 235 -22.00 16.30 11.79
C ILE A 235 -23.48 16.55 12.08
N PRO A 236 -23.81 17.55 12.92
CA PRO A 236 -25.19 17.97 13.08
C PRO A 236 -25.66 18.72 11.82
N ILE A 237 -26.86 18.39 11.32
CA ILE A 237 -27.47 19.08 10.18
C ILE A 237 -28.78 19.69 10.64
N SER A 238 -28.93 21.00 10.42
CA SER A 238 -30.15 21.74 10.76
C SER A 238 -30.77 22.36 9.52
N LYS A 239 -32.10 22.47 9.52
CA LYS A 239 -32.82 23.20 8.50
C LYS A 239 -32.58 24.70 8.73
N GLN A 240 -32.12 25.39 7.70
CA GLN A 240 -31.99 26.85 7.71
C GLN A 240 -33.40 27.42 7.74
N ASN A 241 -33.81 27.96 8.90
CA ASN A 241 -35.07 28.69 8.98
C ASN A 241 -34.86 30.05 8.29
N SER A 242 -35.53 30.26 7.16
CA SER A 242 -35.60 31.56 6.48
C SER A 242 -36.48 32.53 7.29
N ALA A 243 -36.08 32.83 8.52
CA ALA A 243 -36.75 33.79 9.41
C ALA A 243 -35.76 34.74 10.10
N ALA A 244 -34.55 34.87 9.55
CA ALA A 244 -33.72 36.04 9.79
C ALA A 244 -33.89 36.93 8.57
N GLY A 245 -34.77 37.92 8.71
CA GLY A 245 -35.01 38.92 7.69
C GLY A 245 -33.70 39.53 7.21
N SER A 246 -33.55 39.57 5.90
CA SER A 246 -32.79 40.62 5.24
C SER A 246 -33.41 41.97 5.63
N SER A 247 -33.02 42.52 6.78
CA SER A 247 -33.17 43.95 7.02
C SER A 247 -32.00 44.65 6.34
N SER A 248 -32.06 44.70 5.01
CA SER A 248 -31.36 45.73 4.25
C SER A 248 -31.99 47.06 4.67
N SER A 249 -31.35 47.77 5.60
CA SER A 249 -31.67 49.17 5.87
C SER A 249 -31.23 50.00 4.66
N SER A 250 -32.12 50.09 3.67
CA SER A 250 -32.07 51.11 2.64
C SER A 250 -32.50 52.44 3.26
N SER A 251 -31.54 53.24 3.73
CA SER A 251 -31.75 54.66 3.98
C SER A 251 -31.26 55.43 2.77
N SER A 252 -32.12 55.51 1.75
CA SER A 252 -32.09 56.59 0.77
C SER A 252 -32.75 57.80 1.44
N ASP A 253 -31.95 58.77 1.86
CA ASP A 253 -32.44 60.13 2.10
C ASP A 253 -31.80 61.06 1.07
N SER A 254 -32.67 61.73 0.33
CA SER A 254 -32.38 62.72 -0.69
C SER A 254 -32.94 64.04 -0.18
N GLY A 255 -32.07 64.96 0.19
CA GLY A 255 -32.46 66.27 0.72
C GLY A 255 -31.34 67.30 0.59
N HIS A 256 -31.33 67.96 -0.55
CA HIS A 256 -30.49 69.10 -0.93
C HIS A 256 -30.76 70.35 -0.08
N SER A 257 -29.72 71.05 0.39
CA SER A 257 -29.56 72.49 0.16
C SER A 257 -28.14 72.98 0.47
N THR A 258 -27.71 73.91 -0.38
CA THR A 258 -26.47 74.68 -0.41
C THR A 258 -26.41 75.75 0.67
N THR A 259 -25.22 76.08 1.18
CA THR A 259 -24.78 77.48 1.31
C THR A 259 -23.27 77.55 1.45
N SER A 260 -22.72 78.43 0.63
CA SER A 260 -21.35 78.93 0.61
C SER A 260 -20.95 79.51 1.97
N ASP A 261 -19.69 79.36 2.38
CA ASP A 261 -18.88 80.55 2.55
C ASP A 261 -17.38 80.27 2.48
N ASN A 262 -16.74 81.23 1.84
CA ASN A 262 -15.35 81.32 1.46
C ASN A 262 -14.54 81.87 2.64
N SER A 263 -13.34 81.33 2.90
CA SER A 263 -12.27 82.08 3.58
C SER A 263 -10.94 81.40 3.31
N ASP A 264 -10.17 82.05 2.45
CA ASP A 264 -8.73 81.93 2.29
C ASP A 264 -8.02 81.96 3.66
N ASN A 265 -6.90 81.23 3.81
CA ASN A 265 -5.57 81.86 3.87
C ASN A 265 -4.44 80.84 4.19
N ASP A 266 -3.48 80.84 3.28
CA ASP A 266 -2.02 80.75 3.42
C ASP A 266 -1.24 79.73 4.29
N SER A 267 -0.19 79.24 3.61
CA SER A 267 1.22 79.12 4.05
C SER A 267 1.72 77.84 4.75
N SER A 268 2.37 77.02 3.92
CA SER A 268 3.77 76.53 3.99
C SER A 268 4.47 76.30 5.34
N SER A 269 5.00 75.07 5.42
CA SER A 269 6.39 74.70 5.75
C SER A 269 6.94 74.83 7.18
N SER A 270 7.31 73.65 7.67
CA SER A 270 8.63 73.28 8.21
C SER A 270 9.01 73.63 9.66
N SER A 271 9.86 72.73 10.15
CA SER A 271 10.79 72.80 11.28
C SER A 271 10.31 72.33 12.66
N ASP A 272 10.81 71.13 12.95
CA ASP A 272 11.23 70.55 14.22
C ASP A 272 11.57 71.51 15.36
N GLN A 273 11.14 71.12 16.57
CA GLN A 273 11.79 71.38 17.85
C GLN A 273 11.59 70.14 18.72
N SER A 274 12.65 69.41 19.09
CA SER A 274 13.47 69.58 20.33
C SER A 274 12.60 69.50 21.60
N SER A 275 12.87 68.73 22.66
CA SER A 275 14.12 68.21 23.20
C SER A 275 13.84 67.47 24.50
N SER A 276 14.91 66.85 25.03
CA SER A 276 15.16 66.48 26.44
C SER A 276 14.76 65.04 26.82
N ASN A 277 15.56 64.25 27.54
CA ASN A 277 16.84 64.53 28.19
C ASN A 277 17.53 63.18 28.54
N SER A 278 18.86 63.13 28.40
CA SER A 278 19.91 62.63 29.32
C SER A 278 19.57 61.51 30.36
N ASN A 279 20.44 60.58 30.74
CA ASN A 279 21.89 60.53 30.70
C ASN A 279 22.38 59.13 31.18
N SER A 280 23.58 58.74 30.70
CA SER A 280 24.75 58.12 31.40
C SER A 280 24.53 56.98 32.42
N SER A 281 25.38 55.96 32.55
CA SER A 281 26.83 55.81 32.29
C SER A 281 27.12 54.30 32.38
N GLU A 282 27.83 53.67 31.44
CA GLU A 282 29.28 53.43 31.48
C GLU A 282 29.79 52.89 32.82
N ASP A 283 30.24 51.63 32.82
CA ASP A 283 31.56 51.34 33.38
C ASP A 283 32.21 50.10 32.73
N SER A 284 33.53 50.08 32.81
CA SER A 284 34.43 49.57 31.79
C SER A 284 35.48 48.59 32.36
N HIS A 285 36.19 47.96 31.41
CA HIS A 285 37.56 47.42 31.50
C HIS A 285 37.84 45.95 31.89
N SER A 286 38.36 45.24 30.87
CA SER A 286 39.64 44.48 30.82
C SER A 286 39.80 43.25 31.73
N SER A 287 40.49 42.15 31.40
CA SER A 287 41.58 41.88 30.44
C SER A 287 41.79 40.37 30.32
N ILE A 288 42.09 39.91 29.10
CA ILE A 288 43.18 39.01 28.66
C ILE A 288 43.81 38.05 29.70
N SER A 289 43.82 36.74 29.40
CA SER A 289 45.06 35.92 29.36
C SER A 289 44.84 34.55 28.72
N SER A 290 45.79 34.21 27.85
CA SER A 290 46.03 33.03 27.03
C SER A 290 46.62 31.80 27.77
N SER A 291 46.46 30.60 27.18
CA SER A 291 47.45 29.49 26.98
C SER A 291 46.75 28.12 27.03
N SER A 292 46.62 27.33 25.95
CA SER A 292 47.56 26.27 25.48
C SER A 292 47.97 25.29 26.61
N THR A 293 47.84 23.96 26.54
CA THR A 293 48.36 23.00 25.56
C THR A 293 47.95 21.56 25.99
N SER A 294 47.78 20.67 25.00
CA SER A 294 47.93 19.20 24.96
C SER A 294 47.75 18.31 26.20
N ASN A 295 46.95 17.25 26.05
CA ASN A 295 47.45 15.87 25.87
C ASN A 295 46.38 15.00 25.19
#